data_AF-A0A382E5C7-F1
#
_entry.id   AF-A0A382E5C7-F1
#
_cell.length_a   1.000
_cell.length_b   1.000
_cell.length_c   1.000
_cell.angle_alpha   90.00
_cell.angle_beta   90.00
_cell.angle_gamma   90.00
#
_symmetry.space_group_name_H-M   'P 1'
#
loop_
_entity.id
_entity.type
_entity.pdbx_description
1 polymer ?
#
loop_
_entity_poly.entity_id
_entity_poly.type
_entity_poly.pdbx_seq_one_letter_code
_entity_poly.pdbx_strand_id
1 'polypeptide(L)' 'MLRIGTRRSPLAMWQASYVRDALLTDHPNIEIELVGISTQGDQTLGVPLSSKGGKGLFL' A
#
# COMPACT_ATOMS: atom_id res chain seq x y z
N MET A 1 10.76 15.83 -0.33
CA MET A 1 10.33 14.56 -0.95
C MET A 1 9.62 13.70 0.08
N LEU A 2 8.35 13.35 -0.17
CA LEU A 2 7.52 12.47 0.64
C LEU A 2 7.46 11.08 -0.03
N ARG A 3 7.56 10.00 0.75
CA ARG A 3 7.49 8.62 0.25
C ARG A 3 6.27 7.92 0.84
N ILE A 4 5.41 7.37 -0.01
CA ILE A 4 4.22 6.61 0.39
C ILE A 4 4.53 5.13 0.20
N GLY A 5 4.74 4.41 1.29
CA GLY A 5 4.84 2.95 1.27
C GLY A 5 3.48 2.31 1.04
N THR A 6 3.35 1.41 0.06
CA THR A 6 2.11 0.68 -0.22
C THR A 6 2.37 -0.75 -0.64
N ARG A 7 1.38 -1.64 -0.47
CA ARG A 7 1.46 -3.01 -1.02
C ARG A 7 1.41 -2.96 -2.55
N ARG A 8 2.02 -3.96 -3.19
CA ARG A 8 2.03 -4.06 -4.66
C ARG A 8 0.72 -4.54 -5.29
N SER A 9 -0.27 -4.93 -4.48
CA SER A 9 -1.56 -5.35 -5.03
C SER A 9 -2.23 -4.20 -5.79
N PRO A 10 -2.97 -4.48 -6.88
CA PRO A 10 -3.56 -3.42 -7.71
C PRO A 10 -4.42 -2.42 -6.92
N LEU A 11 -5.22 -2.92 -5.97
CA LEU A 11 -6.05 -2.08 -5.12
C LEU A 11 -5.21 -1.17 -4.20
N ALA A 12 -4.14 -1.68 -3.60
CA ALA A 12 -3.29 -0.89 -2.71
C ALA A 12 -2.50 0.19 -3.46
N MET A 13 -2.05 -0.11 -4.69
CA MET A 13 -1.44 0.89 -5.58
C MET A 13 -2.44 1.98 -5.98
N TRP A 14 -3.69 1.60 -6.28
CA TRP A 14 -4.76 2.56 -6.57
C TRP A 14 -5.03 3.47 -5.36
N GLN A 15 -5.16 2.89 -4.16
CA GLN A 15 -5.37 3.64 -2.91
C GLN A 15 -4.23 4.63 -2.64
N ALA A 16 -2.98 4.20 -2.81
CA ALA A 16 -1.82 5.07 -2.63
C ALA A 16 -1.77 6.21 -3.66
N SER A 17 -2.18 5.94 -4.91
CA SER A 17 -2.29 6.98 -5.94
C SER A 17 -3.39 7.99 -5.62
N TYR A 18 -4.55 7.52 -5.16
CA TYR A 18 -5.64 8.38 -4.73
C TYR A 18 -5.20 9.35 -3.63
N VAL A 19 -4.49 8.86 -2.61
CA VAL A 19 -3.95 9.70 -1.53
C VAL A 19 -2.90 10.69 -2.05
N ARG A 20 -1.99 10.26 -2.93
CA ARG A 20 -1.01 11.15 -3.58
C ARG A 20 -1.71 12.31 -4.30
N ASP A 21 -2.74 12.01 -5.09
CA ASP A 21 -3.42 13.02 -5.92
C ASP A 21 -4.17 14.05 -5.06
N ALA A 22 -4.77 13.61 -3.95
CA ALA A 22 -5.35 14.51 -2.96
C ALA A 22 -4.28 15.42 -2.31
N LEU A 23 -3.13 14.86 -1.93
CA LEU A 23 -2.02 15.64 -1.36
C LEU A 23 -1.45 16.66 -2.36
N LEU A 24 -1.32 16.31 -3.63
CA LEU A 24 -0.85 17.22 -4.67
C LEU A 24 -1.85 18.33 -4.98
N THR A 25 -3.15 18.10 -4.73
CA THR A 25 -4.18 19.13 -4.89
C THR A 25 -4.00 20.26 -3.87
N ASP A 26 -3.76 19.91 -2.61
CA ASP A 26 -3.59 20.90 -1.53
C ASP A 26 -2.14 21.41 -1.39
N HIS A 27 -1.17 20.63 -1.88
CA HIS A 27 0.26 20.90 -1.78
C HIS A 27 0.97 20.67 -3.13
N PRO A 28 0.76 21.53 -4.15
CA PRO A 28 1.27 21.28 -5.51
C PRO A 28 2.80 21.21 -5.63
N ASN A 29 3.53 21.71 -4.64
CA ASN A 29 4.99 21.82 -4.69
C ASN A 29 5.72 20.67 -3.97
N ILE A 30 5.00 19.68 -3.40
CA ILE A 30 5.67 18.54 -2.77
C ILE A 30 5.92 17.44 -3.79
N GLU A 31 7.15 16.92 -3.82
CA GLU A 31 7.47 15.72 -4.57
C GLU A 31 7.03 14.49 -3.79
N ILE A 32 6.26 13.60 -4.43
CA ILE A 32 5.76 12.36 -3.84
C ILE A 32 6.21 11.15 -4.65
N GLU A 33 6.78 10.14 -3.98
CA GLU A 33 7.17 8.85 -4.54
C GLU A 33 6.29 7.73 -3.95
N LEU A 34 5.69 6.89 -4.80
CA LEU A 34 5.01 5.66 -4.35
C LEU A 34 6.00 4.50 -4.30
N VAL A 35 6.19 3.91 -3.11
CA VAL A 35 7.15 2.83 -2.87
C VAL A 35 6.39 1.52 -2.62
N GLY A 36 6.43 0.62 -3.61
CA GLY A 36 5.79 -0.69 -3.54
C GLY A 36 6.55 -1.69 -2.68
N ILE A 37 6.03 -1.95 -1.48
CA ILE A 37 6.54 -2.90 -0.49
C ILE A 37 5.94 -4.29 -0.77
N SER A 38 6.79 -5.31 -0.79
CA SER A 38 6.37 -6.71 -0.88
C SER A 38 6.18 -7.26 0.54
N THR A 39 4.98 -7.78 0.83
CA THR A 39 4.68 -8.38 2.14
C THR A 39 4.55 -9.90 2.01
N GLN A 40 4.79 -10.65 3.08
CA GLN A 40 4.62 -12.13 3.05
C GLN A 40 3.17 -12.54 2.70
N GLY A 41 2.19 -11.68 2.96
CA GLY A 41 0.80 -11.87 2.55
C GLY A 41 0.59 -11.86 1.03
N ASP A 42 1.45 -11.18 0.25
CA ASP A 42 1.40 -11.17 -1.22
C ASP A 42 1.86 -12.50 -1.83
N GLN A 43 2.62 -13.32 -1.09
CA GLN A 43 3.14 -14.62 -1.54
C GLN A 43 2.17 -15.78 -1.22
N THR A 44 1.10 -15.56 -0.47
CA THR A 44 0.18 -16.63 -0.02
C THR A 44 -1.16 -16.56 -0.77
N LEU A 45 -1.23 -17.09 -2.00
CA LEU A 45 -2.48 -17.19 -2.78
C LEU A 45 -3.26 -18.50 -2.56
N GLY A 46 -2.97 -19.27 -1.51
CA GLY A 46 -3.52 -20.64 -1.38
C GLY A 46 -4.00 -21.09 0.00
N VAL A 47 -4.03 -20.21 1.02
CA VAL A 47 -4.42 -20.61 2.38
C VAL A 47 -5.59 -19.75 2.88
N PRO A 48 -6.69 -20.35 3.39
CA PRO A 48 -7.80 -19.60 3.93
C PRO A 48 -7.36 -18.59 4.98
N LEU A 49 -7.96 -17.40 4.96
CA LEU A 49 -7.70 -16.33 5.94
C LEU A 49 -7.94 -16.81 7.39
N SER A 50 -8.84 -17.78 7.57
CA SER A 50 -9.17 -18.43 8.85
C SER A 50 -8.04 -19.28 9.44
N SER A 51 -7.02 -19.65 8.65
CA SER A 51 -5.88 -20.43 9.12
C SER A 51 -4.72 -19.58 9.65
N LYS A 52 -4.72 -18.26 9.40
CA LYS A 52 -3.71 -17.32 9.92
C LYS A 52 -4.31 -16.43 11.00
N GLY A 53 -4.65 -17.03 12.14
CA GLY A 53 -4.92 -16.31 13.37
C GLY A 53 -3.65 -15.68 13.92
N GLY A 54 -3.44 -14.39 13.65
CA GLY A 54 -2.35 -13.61 14.23
C GLY A 54 -2.53 -12.13 13.90
N LYS A 55 -2.60 -11.28 14.92
CA LYS A 55 -2.64 -9.81 14.77
C LYS A 55 -1.47 -9.37 13.88
N GLY A 56 -1.75 -8.58 12.83
CA GLY A 56 -0.72 -7.98 11.98
C GLY A 56 -0.49 -8.61 10.61
N LEU A 57 -1.46 -9.32 10.03
CA LEU A 57 -1.30 -9.94 8.71
C LEU A 57 -1.22 -8.94 7.53
N PHE A 58 -1.56 -7.66 7.77
CA PHE A 58 -1.68 -6.63 6.73
C PHE A 58 -1.19 -5.24 7.17
N LEU A 59 -0.46 -5.14 8.29
CA LEU A 59 0.19 -3.92 8.77
C LEU A 59 1.70 -4.03 8.59
#